data_AF-A0A4Y9A968-F1
#
_entry.id   AF-A0A4Y9A968-F1
#
_cell.length_a   1.000
_cell.length_b   1.000
_cell.length_c   1.000
_cell.angle_alpha   90.00
_cell.angle_beta   90.00
_cell.angle_gamma   90.00
#
_symmetry.space_group_name_H-M   'P 1'
#
loop_
_entity.id
_entity.type
_entity.pdbx_description
1 polymer ?
#
loop_
_entity_poly.entity_id
_entity_poly.type
_entity_poly.pdbx_seq_one_letter_code
_entity_poly.pdbx_strand_id
1 'polypeptide(L)'
;MEKKCNLWSFYLILICIGLAVYSLYSNINSKSTWLITPPNYVLLIMILSTLVLGMIGFKNRQNWCSITRSWITVTLSSLTAMVLFLGMAFTALFSSIAVNEPIKTINSPNGDYRIDFYYFDAGATGSFGVRGEIDGPLWFEKRIYYQEGIENVEVSWKSNDKVLINNHSLNLGEGETHGY
;
A
#
# COMPACT_ATOMS: atom_id res chain seq x y z
N MET A 1 -5.34 14.70 31.10
CA MET A 1 -4.96 14.47 29.69
C MET A 1 -4.31 13.10 29.48
N GLU A 2 -3.35 12.71 30.32
CA GLU A 2 -2.57 11.46 30.18
C GLU A 2 -3.39 10.16 30.02
N LYS A 3 -4.48 9.97 30.78
CA LYS A 3 -5.37 8.78 30.64
C LYS A 3 -6.02 8.69 29.27
N LYS A 4 -6.41 9.82 28.69
CA LYS A 4 -7.00 9.88 27.34
C LYS A 4 -5.91 9.59 26.29
N CYS A 5 -4.72 10.16 26.44
CA CYS A 5 -3.59 9.90 25.53
C CYS A 5 -3.23 8.42 25.42
N ASN A 6 -3.14 7.68 26.53
CA ASN A 6 -2.85 6.25 26.55
C ASN A 6 -3.98 5.42 25.86
N LEU A 7 -5.23 5.83 26.01
CA LEU A 7 -6.36 5.17 25.34
C LEU A 7 -6.32 5.41 23.83
N TRP A 8 -6.04 6.64 23.40
CA TRP A 8 -5.86 6.99 21.99
C TRP A 8 -4.67 6.28 21.37
N SER A 9 -3.52 6.19 22.03
CA SER A 9 -2.35 5.48 21.50
C SER A 9 -2.62 3.99 21.28
N PHE A 10 -3.39 3.37 22.18
CA PHE A 10 -3.79 1.97 22.05
C PHE A 10 -4.70 1.73 20.83
N TYR A 11 -5.71 2.58 20.62
CA TYR A 11 -6.55 2.45 19.42
C TYR A 11 -5.78 2.76 18.14
N LEU A 12 -4.87 3.73 18.19
CA LEU A 12 -4.08 4.11 17.03
C LEU A 12 -3.15 2.97 16.59
N ILE A 13 -2.49 2.26 17.52
CA ILE A 13 -1.64 1.12 17.14
C ILE A 13 -2.45 -0.03 16.53
N LEU A 14 -3.67 -0.29 17.03
CA LEU A 14 -4.56 -1.30 16.45
C LEU A 14 -4.99 -0.93 15.02
N ILE A 15 -5.29 0.35 14.79
CA ILE A 15 -5.61 0.86 13.44
C ILE A 15 -4.40 0.71 12.51
N CYS A 16 -3.19 1.08 12.95
CA CYS A 16 -1.97 0.92 12.16
C CYS A 16 -1.72 -0.54 11.77
N ILE A 17 -1.94 -1.48 12.70
CA ILE A 17 -1.79 -2.91 12.43
C ILE A 17 -2.86 -3.39 11.46
N GLY A 18 -4.12 -2.97 11.66
CA GLY A 18 -5.21 -3.28 10.73
C GLY A 18 -4.91 -2.81 9.30
N LEU A 19 -4.41 -1.59 9.16
CA LEU A 19 -3.99 -1.03 7.86
C LEU A 19 -2.81 -1.80 7.27
N ALA A 20 -1.78 -2.12 8.06
CA ALA A 20 -0.62 -2.89 7.60
C ALA A 20 -1.01 -4.30 7.13
N VAL A 21 -1.86 -4.99 7.91
CA VAL A 21 -2.36 -6.33 7.55
C VAL A 21 -3.24 -6.28 6.31
N TYR A 22 -4.11 -5.28 6.19
CA TYR A 22 -4.94 -5.10 5.00
C TYR A 22 -4.10 -4.78 3.75
N SER A 23 -3.08 -3.93 3.90
CA SER A 23 -2.14 -3.62 2.81
C SER A 23 -1.41 -4.88 2.32
N LEU A 24 -0.91 -5.70 3.25
CA LEU A 24 -0.29 -6.99 2.91
C LEU A 24 -1.29 -7.95 2.23
N TYR A 25 -2.50 -8.06 2.79
CA TYR A 25 -3.54 -8.94 2.26
C TYR A 25 -3.97 -8.55 0.84
N SER A 26 -4.22 -7.25 0.61
CA SER A 26 -4.61 -6.73 -0.71
C SER A 26 -3.50 -6.90 -1.73
N ASN A 27 -2.23 -6.72 -1.34
CA ASN A 27 -1.09 -6.96 -2.22
C ASN A 27 -0.99 -8.42 -2.66
N ILE A 28 -1.17 -9.38 -1.75
CA ILE A 28 -1.13 -10.82 -2.07
C ILE A 28 -2.34 -11.25 -2.92
N ASN A 29 -3.55 -10.77 -2.58
CA ASN A 29 -4.80 -11.19 -3.22
C ASN A 29 -5.29 -10.17 -4.27
N SER A 30 -4.37 -9.61 -5.04
CA SER A 30 -4.55 -8.48 -5.97
C SER A 30 -5.57 -8.66 -7.11
N LYS A 31 -6.40 -9.72 -7.11
CA LYS A 31 -7.45 -9.90 -8.12
C LYS A 31 -8.56 -8.86 -7.91
N SER A 32 -8.47 -7.77 -8.65
CA SER A 32 -9.50 -6.74 -8.88
C SER A 32 -9.97 -5.89 -7.67
N THR A 33 -9.36 -6.05 -6.48
CA THR A 33 -9.71 -5.22 -5.32
C THR A 33 -8.86 -3.94 -5.24
N TRP A 34 -9.42 -2.89 -4.65
CA TRP A 34 -8.68 -1.68 -4.35
C TRP A 34 -7.55 -1.99 -3.36
N LEU A 35 -6.33 -1.65 -3.74
CA LEU A 35 -5.14 -1.74 -2.92
C LEU A 35 -5.08 -0.48 -2.06
N ILE A 36 -4.82 -0.66 -0.76
CA ILE A 36 -4.47 0.44 0.13
C ILE A 36 -2.99 0.31 0.40
N THR A 37 -2.20 1.19 -0.23
CA THR A 37 -0.74 1.15 -0.18
C THR A 37 -0.20 2.44 0.45
N PRO A 38 -0.49 2.70 1.75
CA PRO A 38 0.10 3.84 2.43
C PRO A 38 1.61 3.72 2.36
N PRO A 39 2.33 4.80 2.04
CA PRO A 39 3.77 4.73 1.96
C PRO A 39 4.37 4.24 3.28
N ASN A 40 5.30 3.28 3.20
CA ASN A 40 5.86 2.61 4.40
C ASN A 40 6.42 3.59 5.45
N TYR A 41 6.96 4.73 5.00
CA TYR A 41 7.46 5.78 5.91
C TYR A 41 6.34 6.49 6.69
N VAL A 42 5.14 6.66 6.11
CA VAL A 42 3.98 7.26 6.80
C VAL A 42 3.53 6.35 7.94
N LEU A 43 3.40 5.05 7.67
CA LEU A 43 3.08 4.06 8.70
C LEU A 43 4.14 4.04 9.81
N LEU A 44 5.42 4.09 9.45
CA LEU A 44 6.51 4.10 10.44
C LEU A 44 6.45 5.34 11.34
N ILE A 45 6.23 6.54 10.78
CA ILE A 45 6.08 7.77 11.58
C ILE A 45 4.89 7.66 12.53
N MET A 46 3.75 7.17 12.05
CA MET A 46 2.57 6.95 12.89
C MET A 46 2.87 5.98 14.04
N ILE A 47 3.56 4.87 13.77
CA ILE A 47 3.93 3.90 14.81
C ILE A 47 4.92 4.51 15.82
N LEU A 48 5.94 5.24 15.37
CA LEU A 48 6.86 5.94 16.28
C LEU A 48 6.12 6.94 17.18
N SER A 49 5.13 7.67 16.64
CA SER A 49 4.31 8.58 17.45
C SER A 49 3.52 7.82 18.54
N THR A 50 2.96 6.64 18.21
CA THR A 50 2.25 5.80 19.20
C THR A 50 3.17 5.23 20.26
N LEU A 51 4.41 4.90 19.89
CA LEU A 51 5.43 4.43 20.83
C LEU A 51 5.78 5.53 21.84
N VAL A 52 6.00 6.77 21.38
CA VAL A 52 6.23 7.92 22.27
C VAL A 52 5.04 8.17 23.19
N LEU A 53 3.81 8.13 22.67
CA LEU A 53 2.60 8.30 23.48
C LEU A 53 2.40 7.15 24.48
N GLY A 54 2.72 5.92 24.08
CA GLY A 54 2.69 4.73 24.96
C GLY A 54 3.67 4.87 26.13
N MET A 55 4.89 5.38 25.87
CA MET A 55 5.88 5.67 26.91
C MET A 55 5.39 6.74 27.90
N ILE A 56 4.80 7.82 27.41
CA ILE A 56 4.19 8.86 28.27
C ILE A 56 3.07 8.26 29.13
N GLY A 57 2.33 7.29 28.59
CA GLY A 57 1.29 6.56 29.30
C GLY A 57 1.73 5.81 30.56
N PHE A 58 3.04 5.56 30.75
CA PHE A 58 3.57 4.93 31.96
C PHE A 58 3.71 5.85 33.16
N LYS A 59 3.70 7.17 32.95
CA LYS A 59 3.89 8.17 34.02
C LYS A 59 2.81 8.08 35.10
N ASN A 60 1.63 7.52 34.77
CA ASN A 60 0.46 7.49 35.64
C ASN A 60 0.22 6.08 36.21
N ARG A 61 0.84 5.75 37.36
CA ARG A 61 0.78 4.42 38.02
C ARG A 61 -0.53 4.15 38.81
N GLN A 62 -1.64 4.77 38.44
CA GLN A 62 -2.80 4.82 39.33
C GLN A 62 -3.81 3.68 39.12
N ASN A 63 -3.77 2.98 37.99
CA ASN A 63 -4.71 1.88 37.70
C ASN A 63 -4.01 0.74 36.94
N TRP A 64 -4.14 -0.51 37.42
CA TRP A 64 -3.49 -1.69 36.85
C TRP A 64 -3.85 -1.91 35.37
N CYS A 65 -5.11 -1.70 35.00
CA CYS A 65 -5.57 -1.81 33.60
C CYS A 65 -4.91 -0.78 32.67
N SER A 66 -4.57 0.42 33.16
CA SER A 66 -3.85 1.42 32.36
C SER A 66 -2.37 1.11 32.19
N ILE A 67 -1.77 0.41 33.17
CA ILE A 67 -0.37 -0.03 33.12
C ILE A 67 -0.23 -1.18 32.12
N THR A 68 -1.10 -2.18 32.18
CA THR A 68 -1.09 -3.30 31.23
C THR A 68 -1.30 -2.84 29.79
N ARG A 69 -2.23 -1.89 29.57
CA ARG A 69 -2.45 -1.29 28.24
C ARG A 69 -1.23 -0.56 27.71
N SER A 70 -0.53 0.23 28.54
CA SER A 70 0.71 0.91 28.12
C SER A 70 1.80 -0.10 27.75
N TRP A 71 1.99 -1.16 28.54
CA TRP A 71 2.90 -2.26 28.23
C TRP A 71 2.59 -2.91 26.89
N ILE A 72 1.34 -3.28 26.65
CA ILE A 72 0.92 -3.88 25.38
C ILE A 72 1.19 -2.91 24.23
N THR A 73 0.83 -1.64 24.38
CA THR A 73 1.02 -0.62 23.33
C THR A 73 2.50 -0.46 22.98
N VAL A 74 3.38 -0.36 23.97
CA VAL A 74 4.83 -0.15 23.74
C VAL A 74 5.46 -1.40 23.15
N THR A 75 5.18 -2.58 23.68
CA THR A 75 5.71 -3.84 23.14
C THR A 75 5.25 -4.06 21.70
N LEU A 76 3.97 -3.83 21.42
CA LEU A 76 3.39 -4.04 20.10
C LEU A 76 3.91 -3.03 19.08
N SER A 77 3.92 -1.74 19.43
CA SER A 77 4.48 -0.69 18.55
C SER A 77 5.97 -0.88 18.28
N SER A 78 6.76 -1.29 19.26
CA SER A 78 8.18 -1.61 19.09
C SER A 78 8.37 -2.79 18.13
N LEU A 79 7.59 -3.85 18.28
CA LEU A 79 7.68 -5.03 17.42
C LEU A 79 7.28 -4.70 15.98
N THR A 80 6.16 -3.99 15.79
CA THR A 80 5.69 -3.59 14.45
C THR A 80 6.68 -2.63 13.77
N ALA A 81 7.25 -1.67 14.51
CA ALA A 81 8.27 -0.77 13.97
C ALA A 81 9.51 -1.55 13.50
N MET A 82 9.97 -2.51 14.29
CA MET A 82 11.11 -3.36 13.94
C MET A 82 10.86 -4.18 12.66
N VAL A 83 9.67 -4.79 12.54
CA VAL A 83 9.30 -5.55 11.33
C VAL A 83 9.25 -4.65 10.10
N LEU A 84 8.61 -3.48 10.18
CA LEU A 84 8.56 -2.54 9.06
C LEU A 84 9.94 -2.02 8.67
N PHE A 85 10.78 -1.69 9.65
CA PHE A 85 12.14 -1.24 9.41
C PHE A 85 12.98 -2.31 8.71
N LEU A 86 12.91 -3.56 9.18
CA LEU A 86 13.60 -4.68 8.55
C LEU A 86 13.08 -4.94 7.12
N GLY A 87 11.77 -4.86 6.90
CA GLY A 87 11.19 -4.99 5.56
C GLY A 87 11.65 -3.90 4.59
N MET A 88 11.74 -2.65 5.06
CA MET A 88 12.28 -1.54 4.26
C MET A 88 13.78 -1.70 3.97
N ALA A 89 14.57 -2.11 4.96
CA ALA A 89 15.99 -2.38 4.76
C ALA A 89 16.20 -3.53 3.76
N PHE A 90 15.42 -4.60 3.88
CA PHE A 90 15.45 -5.73 2.97
C PHE A 90 15.13 -5.29 1.54
N THR A 91 14.01 -4.61 1.33
CA THR A 91 13.62 -4.10 -0.01
C THR A 91 14.64 -3.13 -0.59
N ALA A 92 15.26 -2.28 0.22
CA ALA A 92 16.32 -1.37 -0.23
C ALA A 92 17.62 -2.10 -0.64
N LEU A 93 17.97 -3.19 0.04
CA LEU A 93 19.15 -4.00 -0.30
C LEU A 93 18.93 -4.83 -1.58
N PHE A 94 17.69 -5.25 -1.82
CA PHE A 94 17.33 -6.12 -2.95
C PHE A 94 16.63 -5.39 -4.10
N SER A 95 16.61 -4.06 -4.10
CA SER A 95 15.92 -3.25 -5.11
C SER A 95 16.47 -3.44 -6.53
N SER A 96 17.65 -4.05 -6.70
CA SER A 96 18.27 -4.32 -8.00
C SER A 96 17.89 -5.67 -8.61
N ILE A 97 17.16 -6.54 -7.90
CA ILE A 97 16.82 -7.90 -8.38
C ILE A 97 15.49 -7.93 -9.11
N ALA A 98 14.47 -7.27 -8.55
CA ALA A 98 13.16 -7.15 -9.16
C ALA A 98 13.00 -5.73 -9.71
N VAL A 99 12.68 -5.63 -10.99
CA VAL A 99 12.50 -4.35 -11.67
C VAL A 99 11.01 -4.01 -11.66
N ASN A 100 10.67 -2.79 -11.27
CA ASN A 100 9.33 -2.22 -11.44
C ASN A 100 9.48 -0.78 -11.94
N GLU A 101 9.64 -0.63 -13.24
CA GLU A 101 9.99 0.62 -13.89
C GLU A 101 8.76 1.35 -14.44
N PRO A 102 8.57 2.64 -14.15
CA PRO A 102 7.49 3.41 -14.75
C PRO A 102 7.72 3.54 -16.26
N ILE A 103 6.74 3.15 -17.06
CA ILE A 103 6.78 3.27 -18.53
C ILE A 103 6.19 4.61 -18.94
N LYS A 104 4.93 4.87 -18.56
CA LYS A 104 4.21 6.09 -18.87
C LYS A 104 2.97 6.26 -18.01
N THR A 105 2.54 7.50 -17.90
CA THR A 105 1.27 7.91 -17.30
C THR A 105 0.37 8.50 -18.37
N ILE A 106 -0.91 8.13 -18.37
CA ILE A 106 -1.92 8.73 -19.24
C ILE A 106 -3.13 9.19 -18.43
N ASN A 107 -3.79 10.21 -18.94
CA ASN A 107 -5.05 10.71 -18.39
C ASN A 107 -6.18 10.46 -19.38
N SER A 108 -7.36 10.16 -18.85
CA SER A 108 -8.61 10.19 -19.61
C SER A 108 -8.86 11.57 -20.24
N PRO A 109 -9.59 11.66 -21.36
CA PRO A 109 -9.88 12.92 -22.03
C PRO A 109 -10.54 13.99 -21.13
N ASN A 110 -11.34 13.55 -20.14
CA ASN A 110 -11.99 14.42 -19.17
C ASN A 110 -11.22 14.57 -17.85
N GLY A 111 -10.17 13.78 -17.63
CA GLY A 111 -9.32 13.82 -16.45
C GLY A 111 -9.81 13.02 -15.24
N ASP A 112 -10.89 12.25 -15.34
CA ASP A 112 -11.44 11.45 -14.23
C ASP A 112 -10.57 10.25 -13.86
N TYR A 113 -9.87 9.70 -14.85
CA TYR A 113 -8.94 8.58 -14.69
C TYR A 113 -7.52 8.98 -15.03
N ARG A 114 -6.59 8.59 -14.16
CA ARG A 114 -5.14 8.57 -14.41
C ARG A 114 -4.67 7.12 -14.35
N ILE A 115 -3.94 6.67 -15.37
CA ILE A 115 -3.41 5.31 -15.46
C ILE A 115 -1.89 5.38 -15.54
N ASP A 116 -1.24 4.73 -14.59
CA ASP A 116 0.20 4.54 -14.55
C ASP A 116 0.55 3.13 -15.01
N PHE A 117 1.47 3.03 -15.98
CA PHE A 117 1.97 1.77 -16.49
C PHE A 117 3.38 1.50 -15.98
N TYR A 118 3.60 0.27 -15.54
CA TYR A 118 4.87 -0.21 -15.02
C TYR A 118 5.32 -1.46 -15.77
N TYR A 119 6.58 -1.50 -16.15
CA TYR A 119 7.27 -2.71 -16.58
C TYR A 119 7.71 -3.44 -15.32
N PHE A 120 7.37 -4.72 -15.20
CA PHE A 120 7.86 -5.56 -14.12
C PHE A 120 8.73 -6.68 -14.67
N ASP A 121 9.80 -7.00 -13.94
CA ASP A 121 10.64 -8.16 -14.17
C ASP A 121 11.00 -8.78 -12.82
N ALA A 122 10.55 -10.02 -12.59
CA ALA A 122 10.83 -10.75 -11.36
C ALA A 122 12.19 -11.46 -11.36
N GLY A 123 13.03 -11.26 -12.38
CA GLY A 123 14.40 -11.74 -12.48
C GLY A 123 14.52 -13.15 -13.06
N ALA A 124 15.66 -13.81 -12.80
CA ALA A 124 16.12 -15.00 -13.54
C ALA A 124 15.15 -16.19 -13.62
N THR A 125 14.22 -16.32 -12.67
CA THR A 125 13.19 -17.39 -12.66
C THR A 125 11.77 -16.85 -12.62
N GLY A 126 11.60 -15.54 -12.81
CA GLY A 126 10.34 -14.82 -12.70
C GLY A 126 9.71 -14.50 -14.05
N SER A 127 8.43 -14.12 -14.04
CA SER A 127 7.80 -13.53 -15.22
C SER A 127 8.14 -12.05 -15.33
N PHE A 128 8.09 -11.55 -16.56
CA PHE A 128 8.18 -10.13 -16.87
C PHE A 128 6.94 -9.71 -17.66
N GLY A 129 6.63 -8.43 -17.68
CA GLY A 129 5.45 -7.93 -18.34
C GLY A 129 5.14 -6.46 -18.06
N VAL A 130 3.91 -6.08 -18.37
CA VAL A 130 3.38 -4.75 -18.06
C VAL A 130 2.18 -4.84 -17.14
N ARG A 131 2.15 -3.95 -16.15
CA ARG A 131 1.02 -3.72 -15.24
C ARG A 131 0.49 -2.29 -15.41
N GLY A 132 -0.83 -2.13 -15.40
CA GLY A 132 -1.51 -0.85 -15.39
C GLY A 132 -2.30 -0.65 -14.09
N GLU A 133 -2.11 0.49 -13.45
CA GLU A 133 -2.72 0.87 -12.18
C GLU A 133 -3.45 2.21 -12.33
N ILE A 134 -4.67 2.31 -11.78
CA ILE A 134 -5.43 3.55 -11.67
C ILE A 134 -5.26 4.11 -10.27
N ASP A 135 -5.03 5.42 -10.20
CA ASP A 135 -5.03 6.15 -8.94
C ASP A 135 -6.45 6.40 -8.43
N GLY A 136 -6.66 6.02 -7.18
CA GLY A 136 -7.82 6.40 -6.39
C GLY A 136 -7.51 7.58 -5.46
N PRO A 137 -8.49 7.96 -4.63
CA PRO A 137 -8.27 8.99 -3.62
C PRO A 137 -7.23 8.53 -2.58
N LEU A 138 -6.34 9.43 -2.15
CA LEU A 138 -5.32 9.19 -1.11
C LEU A 138 -4.26 8.13 -1.48
N TRP A 139 -4.36 6.93 -0.88
CA TRP A 139 -3.42 5.80 -1.04
C TRP A 139 -4.08 4.59 -1.68
N PHE A 140 -5.22 4.83 -2.33
CA PHE A 140 -5.97 3.81 -3.01
C PHE A 140 -5.45 3.68 -4.44
N GLU A 141 -5.11 2.47 -4.82
CA GLU A 141 -4.68 2.14 -6.18
C GLU A 141 -5.51 0.94 -6.65
N LYS A 142 -5.83 0.87 -7.93
CA LYS A 142 -6.52 -0.30 -8.50
C LYS A 142 -5.74 -0.82 -9.69
N ARG A 143 -5.33 -2.09 -9.63
CA ARG A 143 -4.76 -2.80 -10.77
C ARG A 143 -5.86 -3.13 -11.77
N ILE A 144 -5.69 -2.67 -13.01
CA ILE A 144 -6.69 -2.83 -14.07
C ILE A 144 -6.17 -3.66 -15.25
N TYR A 145 -4.86 -3.79 -15.37
CA TYR A 145 -4.23 -4.46 -16.51
C TYR A 145 -2.98 -5.19 -16.05
N TYR A 146 -2.83 -6.43 -16.49
CA TYR A 146 -1.65 -7.25 -16.28
C TYR A 146 -1.46 -8.15 -17.50
N GLN A 147 -0.29 -8.08 -18.12
CA GLN A 147 0.04 -8.96 -19.22
C GLN A 147 1.53 -9.32 -19.17
N GLU A 148 1.79 -10.63 -19.21
CA GLU A 148 3.14 -11.18 -19.19
C GLU A 148 3.74 -11.25 -20.61
N GLY A 149 5.07 -11.26 -20.69
CA GLY A 149 5.81 -11.46 -21.95
C GLY A 149 5.84 -10.24 -22.87
N ILE A 150 5.50 -9.05 -22.36
CA ILE A 150 5.52 -7.79 -23.12
C ILE A 150 6.37 -6.74 -22.40
N GLU A 151 7.10 -5.94 -23.17
CA GLU A 151 7.95 -4.86 -22.64
C GLU A 151 7.31 -3.48 -22.83
N ASN A 152 6.47 -3.34 -23.85
CA ASN A 152 5.89 -2.08 -24.26
C ASN A 152 4.36 -2.12 -24.19
N VAL A 153 3.77 -0.94 -24.01
CA VAL A 153 2.32 -0.78 -23.96
C VAL A 153 1.86 0.34 -24.88
N GLU A 154 0.98 0.00 -25.82
CA GLU A 154 0.25 0.92 -26.66
C GLU A 154 -1.11 1.19 -26.03
N VAL A 155 -1.45 2.47 -25.90
CA VAL A 155 -2.69 2.87 -25.23
C VAL A 155 -3.38 3.96 -26.01
N SER A 156 -4.69 3.79 -26.23
CA SER A 156 -5.55 4.81 -26.84
C SER A 156 -6.90 4.87 -26.14
N TRP A 157 -7.39 6.07 -25.88
CA TRP A 157 -8.73 6.27 -25.36
C TRP A 157 -9.76 6.17 -26.49
N LYS A 158 -10.84 5.40 -26.24
CA LYS A 158 -11.99 5.31 -27.15
C LYS A 158 -13.15 6.20 -26.70
N SER A 159 -13.25 6.46 -25.40
CA SER A 159 -14.16 7.42 -24.78
C SER A 159 -13.53 7.92 -23.46
N ASN A 160 -14.30 8.65 -22.64
CA ASN A 160 -13.84 9.11 -21.33
C ASN A 160 -13.55 7.96 -20.34
N ASP A 161 -14.30 6.87 -20.47
CA ASP A 161 -14.31 5.71 -19.57
C ASP A 161 -13.77 4.42 -20.23
N LYS A 162 -13.59 4.40 -21.56
CA LYS A 162 -13.09 3.23 -22.29
C LYS A 162 -11.70 3.45 -22.86
N VAL A 163 -10.80 2.54 -22.51
CA VAL A 163 -9.41 2.55 -22.94
C VAL A 163 -9.06 1.26 -23.68
N LEU A 164 -8.28 1.38 -24.74
CA LEU A 164 -7.71 0.25 -25.47
C LEU A 164 -6.23 0.14 -25.12
N ILE A 165 -5.82 -0.95 -24.48
CA ILE A 165 -4.46 -1.24 -24.02
C ILE A 165 -3.97 -2.51 -24.75
N ASN A 166 -2.96 -2.42 -25.61
CA ASN A 166 -2.40 -3.57 -26.37
C ASN A 166 -3.49 -4.50 -26.95
N ASN A 167 -4.46 -3.90 -27.67
CA ASN A 167 -5.63 -4.56 -28.28
C ASN A 167 -6.72 -5.05 -27.30
N HIS A 168 -6.57 -4.87 -25.99
CA HIS A 168 -7.59 -5.15 -25.00
C HIS A 168 -8.40 -3.88 -24.68
N SER A 169 -9.70 -3.90 -24.98
CA SER A 169 -10.62 -2.82 -24.62
C SER A 169 -11.12 -3.04 -23.19
N LEU A 170 -11.02 -2.02 -22.35
CA LEU A 170 -11.51 -2.01 -20.97
C LEU A 170 -12.44 -0.84 -20.73
N ASN A 171 -13.60 -1.10 -20.15
CA ASN A 171 -14.50 -0.10 -19.59
C ASN A 171 -14.23 0.12 -18.10
N LEU A 172 -13.59 1.24 -17.77
CA LEU A 172 -13.24 1.62 -16.41
C LEU A 172 -14.45 2.01 -15.56
N GLY A 173 -15.52 2.52 -16.20
CA GLY A 173 -16.79 2.85 -15.53
C GLY A 173 -17.54 1.61 -15.05
N GLU A 174 -17.40 0.49 -15.76
CA GLU A 174 -17.95 -0.82 -15.38
C GLU A 174 -16.99 -1.62 -14.48
N GLY A 175 -15.78 -1.10 -14.26
CA GLY A 175 -14.77 -1.71 -13.41
C GLY A 175 -14.06 -2.91 -14.04
N GLU A 176 -14.08 -3.02 -15.37
CA GLU A 176 -13.43 -4.11 -16.12
C GLU A 176 -11.91 -4.13 -15.91
N THR A 177 -11.34 -5.34 -15.91
CA THR A 177 -9.90 -5.58 -15.74
C THR A 177 -9.40 -6.65 -16.70
N HIS A 178 -8.13 -6.59 -17.09
CA HIS A 178 -7.46 -7.63 -17.87
C HIS A 178 -6.32 -8.28 -17.08
N GLY A 179 -6.22 -9.61 -17.12
CA GLY A 179 -5.17 -10.37 -16.43
C GLY A 179 -5.40 -10.64 -14.94
N TYR A 180 -6.58 -10.27 -14.40
CA TYR A 180 -6.96 -10.45 -12.99
C TYR A 180 -8.22 -11.29 -12.83
#